data_AF-X1EBE9-F1
#
_entry.id   AF-X1EBE9-F1
#
_cell.length_a   1.000
_cell.length_b   1.000
_cell.length_c   1.000
_cell.angle_alpha   90.00
_cell.angle_beta   90.00
_cell.angle_gamma   90.00
#
_symmetry.space_group_name_H-M   'P 1'
#
loop_
_entity.id
_entity.type
_entity.pdbx_description
1 polymer ?
#
loop_
_entity_poly.entity_id
_entity_poly.type
_entity_poly.pdbx_seq_one_letter_code
_entity_poly.pdbx_strand_id
1 'polypeptide(L)'
;MSDKERVKKKPREKLVQLKHELDKERRLAAEYKEHFQRMAADFENYRKRVEKEREDFIKFSKEDLIHEFLPILDNFEMALHHVKNTTKPEKIIEGIELVERHFHNILKKEGLQVI
;
A
#
# COMPACT_ATOMS: atom_id res chain seq x y z
N MET A 1 -50.03 13.40 -59.03
CA MET A 1 -49.23 14.18 -58.05
C MET A 1 -48.76 13.37 -56.82
N SER A 2 -49.02 12.06 -56.73
CA SER A 2 -48.83 11.28 -55.48
C SER A 2 -47.42 10.69 -55.27
N ASP A 3 -46.68 10.34 -56.34
CA ASP A 3 -45.41 9.61 -56.18
C ASP A 3 -44.18 10.49 -55.87
N LYS A 4 -44.13 11.74 -56.35
CA LYS A 4 -43.01 12.66 -56.08
C LYS A 4 -42.97 13.16 -54.62
N GLU A 5 -44.10 13.16 -53.91
CA GLU A 5 -44.16 13.52 -52.48
C GLU A 5 -43.74 12.37 -51.56
N ARG A 6 -44.08 11.12 -51.91
CA ARG A 6 -43.63 9.92 -51.18
C ARG A 6 -42.12 9.72 -51.23
N VAL A 7 -41.49 10.00 -52.37
CA VAL A 7 -40.03 9.89 -52.54
C VAL A 7 -39.27 10.99 -51.80
N LYS A 8 -39.84 12.20 -51.61
CA LYS A 8 -39.22 13.28 -50.81
C LYS A 8 -39.40 13.11 -49.29
N LYS A 9 -40.42 12.39 -48.82
CA LYS A 9 -40.66 12.10 -47.39
C LYS A 9 -39.67 11.10 -46.80
N LYS A 10 -39.36 10.00 -47.52
CA LYS A 10 -38.43 8.95 -47.05
C LYS A 10 -37.02 9.45 -46.66
N PRO A 11 -36.36 10.35 -47.44
CA PRO A 11 -35.07 10.91 -47.06
C PRO A 11 -35.15 11.82 -45.83
N ARG A 12 -36.23 12.59 -45.67
CA ARG A 12 -36.42 13.49 -44.51
C ARG A 12 -36.64 12.72 -43.21
N GLU A 13 -37.45 11.66 -43.23
CA GLU A 13 -37.67 10.80 -42.06
C GLU A 13 -36.37 10.11 -41.62
N LYS A 14 -35.59 9.60 -42.58
CA LYS A 14 -34.28 9.01 -42.31
C LYS A 14 -33.30 10.03 -41.74
N LEU A 15 -33.32 11.27 -42.23
CA LEU A 15 -32.46 12.36 -41.72
C LEU A 15 -32.81 12.77 -40.28
N VAL A 16 -34.10 12.71 -39.93
CA VAL A 16 -34.57 12.93 -38.55
C VAL A 16 -34.12 11.79 -37.63
N GLN A 17 -34.22 10.53 -38.08
CA GLN A 17 -33.72 9.37 -37.34
C GLN A 17 -32.21 9.44 -37.11
N LEU A 18 -31.42 9.72 -38.14
CA LEU A 18 -29.96 9.86 -38.01
C LEU A 18 -29.57 11.00 -37.05
N LYS A 19 -30.30 12.12 -37.06
CA LYS A 19 -30.07 13.21 -36.09
C LYS A 19 -30.35 12.77 -34.66
N HIS A 20 -31.42 12.01 -34.46
CA HIS A 20 -31.77 11.50 -33.13
C HIS A 20 -30.74 10.48 -32.62
N GLU A 21 -30.29 9.55 -33.48
CA GLU A 21 -29.20 8.62 -33.16
C GLU A 21 -27.90 9.38 -32.85
N LEU A 22 -27.54 10.37 -33.66
CA LEU A 22 -26.35 11.19 -33.42
C LEU A 22 -26.39 11.92 -32.09
N ASP A 23 -27.55 12.49 -31.72
CA ASP A 23 -27.70 13.15 -30.42
C ASP A 23 -27.65 12.15 -29.26
N LYS A 24 -28.19 10.94 -29.43
CA LYS A 24 -28.07 9.87 -28.45
C LYS A 24 -26.62 9.45 -28.24
N GLU A 25 -25.89 9.19 -29.31
CA GLU A 25 -24.47 8.83 -29.25
C GLU A 25 -23.61 9.94 -28.64
N ARG A 26 -23.93 11.21 -28.94
CA ARG A 26 -23.25 12.37 -28.32
C ARG A 26 -23.47 12.43 -26.81
N ARG A 27 -24.68 12.12 -26.33
CA ARG A 27 -24.98 12.07 -24.89
C ARG A 27 -24.21 10.95 -24.21
N LEU A 28 -24.24 9.75 -24.78
CA LEU A 28 -23.47 8.60 -24.27
C LEU A 28 -21.96 8.91 -24.23
N ALA A 29 -21.42 9.53 -25.27
CA ALA A 29 -20.01 9.94 -25.31
C ALA A 29 -19.69 10.97 -24.22
N ALA A 30 -20.59 11.91 -23.94
CA ALA A 30 -20.42 12.88 -22.86
C ALA A 30 -20.45 12.21 -21.49
N GLU A 31 -21.41 11.31 -21.25
CA GLU A 31 -21.51 10.53 -20.02
C GLU A 31 -20.26 9.68 -19.77
N TYR A 32 -19.78 8.94 -20.79
CA TYR A 32 -18.56 8.16 -20.66
C TYR A 32 -17.32 9.01 -20.42
N LYS A 33 -17.23 10.19 -21.03
CA LYS A 33 -16.14 11.12 -20.77
C LYS A 33 -16.14 11.60 -19.32
N GLU A 34 -17.30 11.91 -18.77
CA GLU A 34 -17.45 12.31 -17.37
C GLU A 34 -17.08 11.16 -16.42
N HIS A 35 -17.55 9.95 -16.70
CA HIS A 35 -17.17 8.75 -15.95
C HIS A 35 -15.67 8.51 -16.00
N PHE A 36 -15.06 8.61 -17.17
CA PHE A 36 -13.62 8.44 -17.34
C PHE A 36 -12.82 9.48 -16.54
N GLN A 37 -13.24 10.75 -16.57
CA GLN A 37 -12.59 11.81 -15.80
C GLN A 37 -12.68 11.57 -14.29
N ARG A 38 -13.84 11.10 -13.80
CA ARG A 38 -14.00 10.72 -12.39
C ARG A 38 -13.12 9.53 -12.02
N MET A 39 -13.14 8.46 -12.81
CA MET A 39 -12.28 7.29 -12.57
C MET A 39 -10.79 7.65 -12.60
N ALA A 40 -10.36 8.53 -13.50
CA ALA A 40 -8.98 9.00 -13.55
C ALA A 40 -8.59 9.76 -12.27
N ALA A 41 -9.48 10.61 -11.75
CA ALA A 41 -9.27 11.30 -10.49
C ALA A 41 -9.23 10.34 -9.29
N ASP A 42 -10.15 9.37 -9.24
CA ASP A 42 -10.18 8.35 -8.19
C ASP A 42 -8.91 7.48 -8.21
N PHE A 43 -8.42 7.12 -9.39
CA PHE A 43 -7.19 6.37 -9.58
C PHE A 43 -5.97 7.16 -9.10
N GLU A 44 -5.88 8.46 -9.41
CA GLU A 44 -4.77 9.30 -8.95
C GLU A 44 -4.79 9.46 -7.42
N ASN A 45 -5.98 9.60 -6.81
CA ASN A 45 -6.13 9.63 -5.37
C ASN A 45 -5.72 8.29 -4.73
N TYR A 46 -6.13 7.17 -5.32
CA TYR A 46 -5.72 5.84 -4.89
C TYR A 46 -4.20 5.67 -4.96
N ARG A 47 -3.57 6.05 -6.08
CA ARG A 47 -2.12 5.96 -6.28
C ARG A 47 -1.37 6.72 -5.18
N LYS A 48 -1.77 7.97 -4.91
CA LYS A 48 -1.18 8.79 -3.82
C LYS A 48 -1.35 8.15 -2.45
N ARG A 49 -2.52 7.56 -2.18
CA ARG A 49 -2.77 6.86 -0.91
C ARG A 49 -1.85 5.65 -0.75
N VAL A 50 -1.74 4.82 -1.77
CA VAL A 50 -0.86 3.63 -1.75
C VAL A 50 0.61 4.02 -1.61
N GLU A 51 1.04 5.10 -2.26
CA GLU A 51 2.41 5.61 -2.14
C GLU A 51 2.70 6.04 -0.70
N LYS A 52 1.77 6.76 -0.07
CA LYS A 52 1.86 7.12 1.35
C LYS A 52 1.85 5.91 2.28
N GLU A 53 0.94 4.96 2.07
CA GLU A 53 0.89 3.72 2.87
C GLU A 53 2.20 2.92 2.77
N ARG A 54 2.82 2.91 1.59
CA ARG A 54 4.13 2.28 1.39
C ARG A 54 5.24 3.02 2.12
N GLU A 55 5.25 4.35 2.10
CA GLU A 55 6.21 5.17 2.85
C GLU A 55 6.08 4.94 4.36
N ASP A 56 4.84 4.96 4.86
CA ASP A 56 4.54 4.69 6.27
C ASP A 56 4.97 3.26 6.64
N PHE A 57 4.66 2.27 5.82
CA PHE A 57 5.12 0.89 6.04
C PHE A 57 6.64 0.80 6.13
N ILE A 58 7.38 1.42 5.20
CA ILE A 58 8.85 1.43 5.26
C ILE A 58 9.35 2.10 6.54
N LYS A 59 8.74 3.22 6.92
CA LYS A 59 9.12 3.98 8.11
C LYS A 59 8.90 3.20 9.41
N PHE A 60 7.78 2.49 9.53
CA PHE A 60 7.37 1.80 10.75
C PHE A 60 7.69 0.30 10.76
N SER A 61 8.07 -0.30 9.63
CA SER A 61 8.40 -1.74 9.52
C SER A 61 9.52 -2.22 10.45
N LYS A 62 10.39 -1.31 10.90
CA LYS A 62 11.51 -1.62 11.81
C LYS A 62 11.21 -1.28 13.25
N GLU A 63 10.12 -0.56 13.53
CA GLU A 63 9.83 -0.03 14.86
C GLU A 63 9.66 -1.16 15.87
N ASP A 64 8.80 -2.13 15.57
CA ASP A 64 8.53 -3.28 16.44
C ASP A 64 9.81 -4.07 16.71
N LEU A 65 10.58 -4.36 15.66
CA LEU A 65 11.84 -5.08 15.76
C LEU A 65 12.84 -4.34 16.66
N ILE A 66 13.01 -3.03 16.46
CA ILE A 66 13.92 -2.21 17.28
C ILE A 66 13.45 -2.20 18.75
N HIS A 67 12.15 -2.11 19.02
CA HIS A 67 11.61 -2.20 20.37
C HIS A 67 11.92 -3.54 21.04
N GLU A 68 11.85 -4.65 20.30
CA GLU A 68 12.24 -5.96 20.84
C GLU A 68 13.74 -6.04 21.15
N PHE A 69 14.58 -5.33 20.40
CA PHE A 69 16.02 -5.28 20.65
C PHE A 69 16.44 -4.42 21.85
N LEU A 70 15.63 -3.45 22.28
CA LEU A 70 15.97 -2.56 23.41
C LEU A 70 16.29 -3.32 24.71
N PRO A 71 15.48 -4.31 25.16
CA PRO A 71 15.82 -5.15 26.32
C PRO A 71 17.17 -5.88 26.24
N ILE A 72 17.65 -6.19 25.03
CA ILE A 72 18.96 -6.83 24.85
C ILE A 72 20.07 -5.81 25.15
N LEU A 73 19.91 -4.57 24.67
CA LEU A 73 20.84 -3.49 24.97
C LEU A 73 20.90 -3.22 26.48
N ASP A 74 19.74 -3.16 27.15
CA ASP A 74 19.65 -2.99 28.61
C ASP A 74 20.40 -4.11 29.35
N ASN A 75 20.21 -5.37 28.91
CA ASN A 75 20.91 -6.51 29.51
C ASN A 75 22.42 -6.48 29.25
N PHE A 76 22.87 -6.00 28.09
CA PHE A 76 24.30 -5.78 27.80
C PHE A 76 24.89 -4.71 28.72
N GLU A 77 24.21 -3.58 28.91
CA GLU A 77 24.65 -2.53 29.82
C GLU A 77 24.76 -3.04 31.26
N MET A 78 23.76 -3.81 31.71
CA MET A 78 23.78 -4.46 33.02
C MET A 78 24.95 -5.45 33.14
N ALA A 79 25.18 -6.30 32.15
CA ALA A 79 26.30 -7.23 32.14
C ALA A 79 27.66 -6.51 32.20
N LEU A 80 27.83 -5.42 31.43
CA LEU A 80 29.04 -4.58 31.45
C LEU A 80 29.24 -3.90 32.81
N HIS A 81 28.17 -3.45 33.46
CA HIS A 81 28.25 -2.92 34.82
C HIS A 81 28.70 -3.98 35.82
N HIS A 82 28.22 -5.22 35.70
CA HIS A 82 28.67 -6.32 36.54
C HIS A 82 30.15 -6.66 36.32
N VAL A 83 30.64 -6.68 35.08
CA VAL A 83 32.05 -6.89 34.75
C VAL A 83 32.95 -5.87 35.44
N LYS A 84 32.56 -4.59 35.46
CA LYS A 84 33.35 -3.53 36.11
C LYS A 84 33.38 -3.65 37.65
N ASN A 85 32.40 -4.32 38.24
CA ASN A 85 32.19 -4.38 39.69
C ASN A 85 32.39 -5.78 40.28
N THR A 86 32.78 -6.78 39.49
CA THR A 86 33.01 -8.15 39.94
C THR A 86 34.31 -8.71 39.40
N THR A 87 35.04 -9.46 40.24
CA THR A 87 36.26 -10.18 39.84
C THR A 87 36.00 -11.67 39.61
N LYS A 88 34.73 -12.10 39.60
CA LYS A 88 34.33 -13.51 39.40
C LYS A 88 34.03 -13.78 37.93
N PRO A 89 34.89 -14.49 37.19
CA PRO A 89 34.70 -14.77 35.77
C PRO A 89 33.42 -15.54 35.48
N GLU A 90 32.98 -16.42 36.39
CA GLU A 90 31.82 -17.29 36.19
C GLU A 90 30.52 -16.47 36.08
N LYS A 91 30.39 -15.42 36.90
CA LYS A 91 29.23 -14.52 36.86
C LYS A 91 29.18 -13.67 35.59
N ILE A 92 30.34 -13.34 35.05
CA ILE A 92 30.45 -12.59 33.79
C ILE A 92 29.99 -13.47 32.64
N ILE A 93 30.46 -14.73 32.58
CA ILE A 93 30.07 -15.71 31.57
C ILE A 93 28.55 -15.94 31.60
N GLU A 94 27.98 -16.18 32.79
CA GLU A 94 26.54 -16.40 32.96
C GLU A 94 25.70 -15.21 32.45
N GLY A 95 26.16 -13.98 32.71
CA GLY A 95 25.51 -12.76 32.21
C GLY A 95 25.53 -12.65 30.69
N ILE A 96 26.67 -12.99 30.06
CA ILE A 96 26.81 -12.98 28.60
C ILE A 96 25.94 -14.07 27.96
N GLU A 97 25.91 -15.28 28.51
CA GLU A 97 25.04 -16.36 28.03
C GLU A 97 23.56 -16.01 28.13
N LEU A 98 23.15 -15.28 29.17
CA LEU A 98 21.76 -14.82 29.32
C LEU A 98 21.37 -13.86 28.19
N VAL A 99 22.26 -12.92 27.85
CA VAL A 99 22.06 -11.97 26.74
C VAL A 99 21.99 -12.72 25.41
N GLU A 100 22.91 -13.66 25.19
CA GLU A 100 22.97 -14.47 23.97
C GLU A 100 21.71 -15.32 23.78
N ARG A 101 21.20 -15.96 24.83
CA ARG A 101 19.91 -16.67 24.80
C ARG A 101 18.74 -15.73 24.49
N HIS A 102 18.71 -14.54 25.10
CA HIS A 102 17.64 -13.57 24.85
C HIS A 102 17.63 -13.11 23.39
N PHE A 103 18.81 -12.84 22.83
CA PHE A 103 19.00 -12.49 21.42
C PHE A 103 18.45 -13.56 20.47
N HIS A 104 18.80 -14.83 20.71
CA HIS A 104 18.30 -15.95 19.90
C HIS A 104 16.78 -16.12 19.98
N ASN A 105 16.18 -15.85 21.15
CA ASN A 105 14.74 -15.95 21.32
C ASN A 105 13.98 -14.87 20.52
N ILE A 106 14.50 -13.64 20.47
CA ILE A 106 13.91 -12.56 19.66
C ILE A 106 14.02 -12.90 18.17
N LEU A 107 15.18 -13.35 17.70
CA LEU A 107 15.32 -13.79 16.31
C LEU A 107 14.36 -14.92 15.93
N LYS A 108 14.21 -15.93 16.80
CA LYS A 108 13.26 -17.04 16.57
C LYS A 108 11.82 -16.57 16.51
N LYS A 109 11.44 -15.60 17.36
CA LYS A 109 10.10 -15.02 17.38
C LYS A 109 9.79 -14.30 16.06
N GLU A 110 10.79 -13.61 15.52
CA GLU A 110 10.73 -12.95 14.20
C GLU A 110 10.90 -13.91 13.01
N GLY A 111 10.91 -15.23 13.26
CA GLY A 111 11.02 -16.26 12.22
C GLY A 111 12.43 -16.45 11.65
N LEU A 112 13.45 -15.85 12.27
CA LEU A 112 14.85 -15.99 11.89
C LEU A 112 15.52 -17.11 12.69
N GLN A 113 16.37 -17.90 12.02
CA GLN A 113 17.18 -18.94 12.65
C GLN A 113 18.65 -18.74 12.27
N VAL A 114 19.54 -19.15 13.18
CA VAL A 114 20.98 -19.20 12.89
C VAL A 114 21.22 -20.26 11.82
N ILE A 115 22.01 -19.90 10.80
CA ILE A 115 22.39 -20.78 9.68
C ILE A 115 23.50 -21.74 10.12
#